data_AF-A0A821ZNW6-F1
#
_entry.id   AF-A0A821ZNW6-F1
#
_cell.length_a   1.000
_cell.length_b   1.000
_cell.length_c   1.000
_cell.angle_alpha   90.00
_cell.angle_beta   90.00
_cell.angle_gamma   90.00
#
_symmetry.space_group_name_H-M   'P 1'
#
loop_
_entity.id
_entity.type
_entity.pdbx_description
1 polymer ?
#
loop_
_entity_poly.entity_id
_entity_poly.type
_entity_poly.pdbx_seq_one_letter_code
_entity_poly.pdbx_strand_id
1 'polypeptide(L)'
;EQRQEFMEDHVVFFAFTSTSRNRVKAEVFGNTLLIIDLNVQHPYYPDQNIWCGSDIAALSIFPGEEEFLLKNKCVFDFVKYEFDTEKSKHILYLRRIKPKIN
;
A
#
# COMPACT_ATOMS: atom_id res chain seq x y z
N GLU A 1 -12.30 -12.07 -13.35
CA GLU A 1 -13.01 -11.83 -12.08
C GLU A 1 -12.80 -10.38 -11.69
N GLN A 2 -13.85 -9.57 -11.50
CA GLN A 2 -13.68 -8.17 -11.09
C GLN A 2 -13.40 -8.14 -9.58
N ARG A 3 -12.33 -7.44 -9.16
CA ARG A 3 -11.89 -7.33 -7.76
C ARG A 3 -12.74 -6.32 -6.97
N GLN A 4 -14.05 -6.49 -6.98
CA GLN A 4 -15.01 -5.52 -6.42
C GLN A 4 -14.84 -5.30 -4.91
N GLU A 5 -14.39 -6.33 -4.17
CA GLU A 5 -14.11 -6.26 -2.72
C GLU A 5 -13.02 -5.23 -2.34
N PHE A 6 -12.15 -4.85 -3.29
CA PHE A 6 -11.11 -3.84 -3.08
C PHE A 6 -11.48 -2.47 -3.63
N MET A 7 -12.69 -2.33 -4.20
CA MET A 7 -13.25 -1.08 -4.70
C MET A 7 -14.20 -0.42 -3.68
N GLU A 8 -14.26 -0.94 -2.45
CA GLU A 8 -14.96 -0.29 -1.35
C GLU A 8 -14.31 1.06 -1.01
N ASP A 9 -15.11 2.02 -0.53
CA ASP A 9 -14.63 3.37 -0.19
C ASP A 9 -13.43 3.33 0.78
N HIS A 10 -13.40 2.34 1.68
CA HIS A 10 -12.33 2.14 2.63
C HIS A 10 -11.85 0.69 2.66
N VAL A 11 -10.54 0.49 2.54
CA VAL A 11 -9.86 -0.81 2.62
C VAL A 11 -9.08 -0.90 3.92
N VAL A 12 -9.32 -1.95 4.70
CA VAL A 12 -8.65 -2.20 5.99
C VAL A 12 -7.76 -3.44 5.90
N PHE A 13 -6.48 -3.29 6.24
CA PHE A 13 -5.57 -4.42 6.40
C PHE A 13 -5.51 -4.85 7.85
N PHE A 14 -6.14 -5.99 8.19
CA PHE A 14 -6.23 -6.46 9.56
C PHE A 14 -4.94 -7.12 10.09
N ALA A 15 -4.05 -7.54 9.21
CA ALA A 15 -2.75 -8.12 9.53
C ALA A 15 -1.62 -7.15 9.18
N PHE A 16 -0.41 -7.46 9.65
CA PHE A 16 0.78 -6.85 9.06
C PHE A 16 0.84 -7.22 7.57
N THR A 17 1.25 -6.27 6.74
CA THR A 17 1.30 -6.48 5.29
C THR A 17 2.67 -6.07 4.77
N SER A 18 3.45 -7.05 4.31
CA SER A 18 4.70 -6.80 3.62
C SER A 18 4.41 -6.11 2.29
N THR A 19 5.11 -5.01 2.04
CA THR A 19 5.02 -4.25 0.79
C THR A 19 6.43 -3.92 0.31
N SER A 20 6.55 -3.55 -0.96
CA SER A 20 7.82 -3.22 -1.59
C SER A 20 7.74 -1.82 -2.18
N ARG A 21 8.78 -1.00 -1.97
CA ARG A 21 8.91 0.29 -2.69
C ARG A 21 9.38 0.10 -4.12
N ASN A 22 10.00 -1.04 -4.42
CA ASN A 22 10.39 -1.42 -5.77
C ASN A 22 9.19 -2.00 -6.54
N ARG A 23 8.49 -1.15 -7.30
CA ARG A 23 7.33 -1.57 -8.11
C ARG A 23 7.65 -2.76 -9.02
N VAL A 24 8.83 -2.79 -9.64
CA VAL A 24 9.22 -3.87 -10.57
C VAL A 24 9.24 -5.21 -9.83
N LYS A 25 9.67 -5.23 -8.57
CA LYS A 25 9.62 -6.42 -7.72
C LYS A 25 8.21 -6.75 -7.25
N ALA A 26 7.45 -5.77 -6.76
CA ALA A 26 6.06 -6.00 -6.34
C ALA A 26 5.19 -6.58 -7.47
N GLU A 27 5.41 -6.11 -8.70
CA GLU A 27 4.63 -6.49 -9.87
C GLU A 27 4.90 -7.92 -10.36
N VAL A 28 5.96 -8.62 -9.91
CA VAL A 28 6.13 -10.03 -10.28
C VAL A 28 5.16 -10.97 -9.55
N PHE A 29 4.54 -10.49 -8.46
CA PHE A 29 3.67 -11.31 -7.63
C PHE A 29 2.21 -11.22 -8.06
N GLY A 30 1.56 -12.39 -8.07
CA GLY A 30 0.11 -12.53 -8.29
C GLY A 30 -0.42 -11.89 -9.58
N ASN A 31 -1.73 -11.77 -9.68
CA ASN A 31 -2.43 -11.06 -10.76
C ASN A 31 -3.03 -9.71 -10.31
N THR A 32 -2.73 -9.29 -9.09
CA THR A 32 -3.21 -8.03 -8.50
C THR A 32 -2.01 -7.24 -7.96
N LEU A 33 -1.92 -5.96 -8.30
CA LEU A 33 -0.94 -5.02 -7.78
C LEU A 33 -1.66 -3.91 -7.01
N LEU A 34 -1.22 -3.68 -5.77
CA LEU A 34 -1.71 -2.58 -4.93
C LEU A 34 -0.67 -1.47 -4.96
N ILE A 35 -1.05 -0.30 -5.45
CA ILE A 35 -0.22 0.92 -5.42
C ILE A 35 -0.73 1.80 -4.28
N ILE A 36 0.08 1.94 -3.24
CA ILE A 36 -0.34 2.61 -2.00
C ILE A 36 0.40 3.93 -1.84
N ASP A 37 -0.34 5.04 -1.85
CA ASP A 37 0.18 6.36 -1.54
C ASP A 37 0.16 6.59 -0.03
N LEU A 38 1.36 6.67 0.56
CA LEU A 38 1.57 6.94 1.98
C LEU A 38 1.89 8.42 2.27
N ASN A 39 2.00 9.28 1.25
CA ASN A 39 2.41 10.67 1.38
C ASN A 39 1.25 11.56 1.85
N VAL A 40 0.83 11.33 3.09
CA VAL A 40 -0.24 12.08 3.71
C VAL A 40 0.37 13.14 4.63
N GLN A 41 0.34 14.40 4.19
CA GLN A 41 0.81 15.51 5.02
C GLN A 41 -0.01 15.60 6.31
N HIS A 42 0.66 15.43 7.45
CA HIS A 42 0.10 15.68 8.76
C HIS A 42 0.37 17.15 9.16
N PRO A 43 -0.66 17.96 9.42
CA PRO A 43 -0.49 19.40 9.67
C PRO A 43 0.37 19.71 10.89
N TYR A 44 0.45 18.79 11.86
CA TYR A 44 1.23 18.96 13.08
C TYR A 44 2.56 18.18 13.10
N TYR A 45 2.78 17.29 12.13
CA TYR A 45 3.96 16.42 12.10
C TYR A 45 4.43 16.21 10.66
N PRO A 46 4.93 17.28 9.99
CA PRO A 46 5.36 17.22 8.60
C PRO A 46 6.51 16.22 8.37
N ASP A 47 7.30 15.93 9.42
CA ASP A 47 8.49 15.07 9.35
C ASP A 47 8.28 13.65 9.90
N GLN A 48 7.08 13.31 10.38
CA GLN A 48 6.82 11.95 10.87
C GLN A 48 6.52 11.02 9.71
N ASN A 49 7.61 10.48 9.16
CA ASN A 49 7.62 9.29 8.34
C ASN A 49 6.82 8.16 9.03
N ILE A 50 5.61 7.98 8.49
CA ILE A 50 4.88 6.72 8.33
C ILE A 50 4.38 6.04 9.61
N TRP A 51 3.38 6.66 10.25
CA TRP A 51 2.58 6.04 11.33
C TRP A 51 2.05 4.63 10.99
N CYS A 52 1.82 4.35 9.71
CA CYS A 52 1.21 3.11 9.22
C CYS A 52 2.20 1.97 8.96
N GLY A 53 3.49 2.11 9.25
CA GLY A 53 4.45 1.04 9.00
C GLY A 53 5.88 1.38 9.36
N SER A 54 6.80 0.53 8.94
CA SER A 54 8.24 0.75 9.11
C SER A 54 9.00 0.31 7.87
N ASP A 55 10.08 1.04 7.55
CA ASP A 55 11.07 0.60 6.60
C ASP A 55 11.92 -0.50 7.25
N ILE A 56 11.90 -1.69 6.67
CA ILE A 56 12.64 -2.84 7.19
C ILE A 56 13.60 -3.41 6.14
N ALA A 57 13.87 -2.66 5.06
CA ALA A 57 14.70 -3.12 3.95
C ALA A 57 16.09 -3.61 4.40
N ALA A 58 16.69 -2.93 5.37
CA ALA A 58 18.00 -3.30 5.94
C ALA A 58 17.97 -4.58 6.81
N LEU A 59 16.80 -5.00 7.27
CA LEU A 59 16.59 -6.19 8.09
C LEU A 59 16.01 -7.36 7.28
N SER A 60 15.50 -7.08 6.08
CA SER A 60 14.87 -8.07 5.20
C SER A 60 15.92 -9.01 4.59
N ILE A 61 15.56 -10.29 4.45
CA ILE A 61 16.35 -11.25 3.68
C ILE A 61 16.29 -10.99 2.17
N PHE A 62 15.44 -10.06 1.73
CA PHE A 62 15.30 -9.61 0.34
C PHE A 62 15.58 -8.09 0.21
N PRO A 63 16.83 -7.62 0.42
CA PRO A 63 17.14 -6.20 0.50
C PRO A 63 16.81 -5.41 -0.79
N GLY A 64 16.87 -6.07 -1.95
CA GLY A 64 16.55 -5.45 -3.25
C GLY A 64 15.05 -5.22 -3.50
N GLU A 65 14.17 -5.72 -2.62
CA GLU A 65 12.73 -5.41 -2.67
C GLU A 65 12.39 -4.09 -1.97
N GLU A 66 13.32 -3.52 -1.19
CA GLU A 66 13.07 -2.28 -0.45
C GLU A 66 11.80 -2.39 0.42
N GLU A 67 11.79 -3.41 1.28
CA GLU A 67 10.60 -3.80 2.04
C GLU A 67 10.14 -2.71 3.01
N PHE A 68 8.85 -2.42 2.93
CA PHE A 68 8.13 -1.59 3.88
C PHE A 68 7.02 -2.41 4.51
N LEU A 69 7.05 -2.58 5.83
CA LEU A 69 6.05 -3.36 6.54
C LEU A 69 4.93 -2.47 7.06
N LEU A 70 3.72 -2.65 6.51
CA LEU A 70 2.54 -1.99 7.05
C LEU A 70 2.12 -2.63 8.37
N LYS A 71 1.77 -1.80 9.35
CA LYS A 71 1.18 -2.26 10.62
C LYS A 71 -0.22 -2.81 10.38
N ASN A 72 -0.67 -3.66 11.29
CA ASN A 72 -2.05 -4.10 11.31
C ASN A 72 -3.02 -2.92 11.54
N LYS A 73 -4.26 -3.10 11.07
CA LYS A 73 -5.37 -2.15 11.14
C LYS A 73 -5.11 -0.82 10.41
N CYS A 74 -4.27 -0.84 9.37
CA CYS A 74 -4.12 0.30 8.48
C CYS A 74 -5.37 0.44 7.59
N VAL A 75 -5.84 1.68 7.44
CA VAL A 75 -7.03 2.02 6.64
C VAL A 75 -6.62 2.91 5.47
N PHE A 76 -7.11 2.59 4.28
CA PHE A 76 -6.83 3.30 3.05
C PHE A 76 -8.12 3.63 2.31
N ASP A 77 -8.15 4.77 1.64
CA ASP A 77 -9.19 5.10 0.67
C ASP A 77 -8.86 4.43 -0.66
N PHE A 78 -9.88 3.84 -1.30
CA PHE A 78 -9.78 3.44 -2.69
C PHE A 78 -9.76 4.69 -3.58
N VAL A 79 -8.82 4.75 -4.54
CA VAL A 79 -8.67 5.89 -5.44
C VAL A 79 -9.17 5.54 -6.83
N LYS A 80 -8.66 4.46 -7.41
CA LYS A 80 -9.04 4.00 -8.75
C LYS A 80 -8.58 2.57 -9.01
N TYR A 81 -9.15 2.00 -10.07
CA TYR A 81 -8.81 0.69 -10.59
C TYR A 81 -8.42 0.78 -12.07
N GLU A 82 -7.42 0.01 -12.45
CA GLU A 82 -6.99 -0.18 -13.83
C GLU A 82 -6.79 -1.67 -14.10
N PHE A 83 -6.99 -2.09 -15.34
CA PHE A 83 -6.58 -3.42 -15.80
C PHE A 83 -5.51 -3.26 -16.86
N ASP A 84 -4.30 -3.75 -16.58
CA ASP A 84 -3.22 -3.86 -17.55
C ASP A 84 -3.46 -5.12 -18.37
N THR A 85 -3.87 -4.94 -19.63
CA THR A 85 -4.17 -6.03 -20.56
C THR A 85 -2.92 -6.77 -21.01
N GLU A 86 -1.77 -6.11 -21.10
CA GLU A 86 -0.52 -6.72 -21.56
C GLU A 86 0.02 -7.68 -20.50
N LYS A 87 -0.04 -7.26 -19.22
CA LYS A 87 0.39 -8.08 -18.09
C LYS A 87 -0.73 -8.92 -17.49
N SER A 88 -1.96 -8.78 -18.00
CA SER A 88 -3.18 -9.40 -17.44
C SER A 88 -3.30 -9.16 -15.93
N LYS A 89 -3.13 -7.91 -15.50
CA LYS A 89 -2.95 -7.53 -14.09
C LYS A 89 -3.98 -6.50 -13.65
N HIS A 90 -4.60 -6.76 -12.50
CA HIS A 90 -5.48 -5.81 -11.81
C HIS A 90 -4.64 -4.84 -10.99
N ILE A 91 -4.78 -3.53 -11.20
CA ILE A 91 -4.03 -2.51 -10.46
C ILE A 91 -5.03 -1.69 -9.65
N LEU A 92 -4.89 -1.72 -8.33
CA LEU A 92 -5.70 -0.91 -7.43
C LEU A 92 -4.83 0.16 -6.79
N TYR A 93 -5.30 1.40 -6.84
CA TYR A 93 -4.63 2.54 -6.26
C TYR A 93 -5.33 2.89 -4.94
N LEU A 94 -4.55 2.89 -3.87
CA LEU A 94 -4.99 3.15 -2.51
C LEU A 94 -4.28 4.40 -1.99
N ARG A 95 -4.94 5.17 -1.15
CA ARG A 95 -4.33 6.32 -0.46
C ARG A 95 -4.56 6.20 1.03
N ARG A 96 -3.53 6.46 1.83
CA ARG A 96 -3.68 6.45 3.28
C ARG A 96 -4.65 7.55 3.75
N ILE A 97 -5.55 7.20 4.66
CA ILE A 97 -6.48 8.16 5.27
C ILE A 97 -5.76 8.98 6.35
N LYS A 98 -5.99 10.29 6.39
CA LYS A 98 -5.58 11.14 7.52
C LYS A 98 -6.26 10.66 8.81
N PRO A 99 -5.53 10.47 9.92
CA PRO A 99 -6.18 10.31 11.22
C PRO A 99 -7.09 11.53 11.46
N LYS A 100 -8.36 11.31 11.81
CA LYS A 100 -9.19 12.37 12.37
C LYS A 100 -8.64 12.67 13.76
N ILE A 101 -8.03 13.83 13.93
CA ILE A 101 -7.64 14.34 15.24
C ILE A 101 -8.92 14.96 15.82
N ASN A 102 -9.44 14.37 16.89
CA ASN A 102 -10.47 14.99 17.72
C ASN A 102 -9.82 15.95 18.71
#